data_AF-A0A174MFE7-F1
#
_entry.id   AF-A0A174MFE7-F1
#
_cell.length_a   1.000
_cell.length_b   1.000
_cell.length_c   1.000
_cell.angle_alpha   90.00
_cell.angle_beta   90.00
_cell.angle_gamma   90.00
#
_symmetry.space_group_name_H-M   'P 1'
#
loop_
_entity.id
_entity.type
_entity.pdbx_description
1 polymer ?
#
loop_
_entity_poly.entity_id
_entity_poly.type
_entity_poly.pdbx_seq_one_letter_code
_entity_poly.pdbx_strand_id
1 'polypeptide(L)'
;MKFESACEKAMEYFRKNYGDSGFCSIRDLGECWLFDGKNKDGLVVYGKPGIIINKKSEELKLFCLPDEKNFELIDGAIEIVVPEKYRVNE
;
A
#
# COMPACT_ATOMS: atom_id res chain seq x y z
N MET A 1 8.13 -0.66 -13.54
CA MET A 1 8.00 0.45 -12.59
C MET A 1 9.14 0.51 -11.58
N LYS A 2 9.58 1.71 -11.18
CA LYS A 2 10.48 1.95 -10.03
C LYS A 2 9.68 2.08 -8.73
N PHE A 3 10.28 1.74 -7.59
CA PHE A 3 9.58 1.77 -6.29
C PHE A 3 9.06 3.17 -5.92
N GLU A 4 9.82 4.23 -6.19
CA GLU A 4 9.39 5.60 -5.89
C GLU A 4 8.12 5.98 -6.68
N SER A 5 8.05 5.58 -7.95
CA SER A 5 6.88 5.80 -8.80
C SER A 5 5.67 5.02 -8.29
N ALA A 6 5.88 3.81 -7.77
CA ALA A 6 4.80 3.03 -7.15
C ALA A 6 4.27 3.72 -5.89
N CYS A 7 5.16 4.26 -5.05
CA CYS A 7 4.75 5.02 -3.87
C CYS A 7 3.97 6.28 -4.24
N GLU A 8 4.39 7.01 -5.28
CA GLU A 8 3.67 8.21 -5.75
C GLU A 8 2.27 7.85 -6.25
N LYS A 9 2.17 6.82 -7.08
CA LYS A 9 0.90 6.31 -7.61
C LYS A 9 -0.04 5.82 -6.50
N ALA A 10 0.49 5.08 -5.53
CA ALA A 10 -0.26 4.60 -4.39
C ALA A 10 -0.76 5.78 -3.53
N MET A 11 0.10 6.76 -3.27
CA MET A 11 -0.27 7.91 -2.45
C MET A 11 -1.29 8.81 -3.14
N GLU A 12 -1.21 8.99 -4.46
CA GLU A 12 -2.23 9.69 -5.24
C GLU A 12 -3.60 9.00 -5.09
N TYR A 13 -3.64 7.68 -5.22
CA TYR A 13 -4.87 6.90 -5.03
C TYR A 13 -5.45 7.10 -3.62
N PHE A 14 -4.63 6.94 -2.58
CA PHE A 14 -5.09 7.04 -1.20
C PHE A 14 -5.53 8.47 -0.81
N ARG A 15 -4.81 9.50 -1.26
CA ARG A 15 -5.21 10.90 -1.08
C ARG A 15 -6.56 11.18 -1.73
N LYS A 16 -6.74 10.75 -2.98
CA LYS A 16 -7.95 11.03 -3.77
C LYS A 16 -9.19 10.32 -3.21
N ASN A 17 -9.05 9.07 -2.78
CA ASN A 17 -10.20 8.24 -2.40
C ASN A 17 -10.50 8.25 -0.89
N TYR A 18 -9.50 8.50 -0.04
CA TYR A 18 -9.64 8.35 1.41
C TYR A 18 -9.11 9.55 2.21
N GLY A 19 -8.48 10.55 1.57
CA GLY A 19 -7.87 11.68 2.27
C GLY A 19 -6.64 11.31 3.10
N ASP A 20 -6.02 10.16 2.82
CA ASP A 20 -4.82 9.70 3.50
C ASP A 20 -3.63 10.63 3.21
N SER A 21 -2.66 10.67 4.13
CA SER A 21 -1.49 11.54 4.00
C SER A 21 -0.15 10.80 4.02
N GLY A 22 -0.16 9.50 4.32
CA GLY A 22 1.01 8.64 4.25
C GLY A 22 0.66 7.16 4.27
N PHE A 23 1.66 6.32 4.48
CA PHE A 23 1.51 4.86 4.51
C PHE A 23 1.56 4.33 5.94
N CYS A 24 0.68 3.38 6.23
CA CYS A 24 0.74 2.51 7.41
C CYS A 24 1.79 1.43 7.18
N SER A 25 1.69 0.72 6.07
CA SER A 25 2.61 -0.35 5.68
C SER A 25 2.87 -0.36 4.19
N ILE A 26 4.05 -0.88 3.83
CA ILE A 26 4.44 -1.22 2.47
C ILE A 26 5.06 -2.61 2.50
N ARG A 27 4.64 -3.50 1.61
CA ARG A 27 5.18 -4.86 1.53
C ARG A 27 5.51 -5.24 0.09
N ASP A 28 6.57 -6.01 -0.08
CA ASP A 28 6.92 -6.66 -1.35
C ASP A 28 6.25 -8.04 -1.41
N LEU A 29 5.38 -8.24 -2.40
CA LEU A 29 4.70 -9.52 -2.68
C LEU A 29 5.36 -10.28 -3.85
N GLY A 30 6.61 -9.96 -4.19
CA GLY A 30 7.32 -10.51 -5.34
C GLY A 30 7.03 -9.74 -6.63
N GLU A 31 5.91 -10.01 -7.29
CA GLU A 31 5.54 -9.32 -8.55
C GLU A 31 4.81 -7.98 -8.34
N CYS A 32 4.33 -7.75 -7.12
CA CYS A 32 3.56 -6.56 -6.75
C CYS A 32 4.14 -5.92 -5.49
N TRP A 33 3.87 -4.62 -5.32
CA TRP A 33 3.97 -3.96 -4.02
C TRP A 33 2.58 -3.78 -3.44
N LEU A 34 2.42 -4.12 -2.17
CA LEU A 34 1.22 -3.85 -1.38
C LEU A 34 1.42 -2.58 -0.56
N PHE A 35 0.42 -1.71 -0.58
CA PHE A 35 0.40 -0.46 0.18
C PHE A 35 -0.87 -0.36 1.00
N ASP A 36 -0.73 0.13 2.23
CA ASP A 36 -1.84 0.49 3.10
C ASP A 36 -1.70 1.95 3.51
N GLY A 37 -2.72 2.77 3.24
CA GLY A 37 -2.70 4.19 3.58
C GLY A 37 -3.09 4.47 5.04
N LYS A 38 -2.66 5.62 5.57
CA LYS A 38 -3.14 6.18 6.84
C LYS A 38 -3.39 7.68 6.75
N ASN A 39 -4.33 8.17 7.57
CA ASN A 39 -4.65 9.59 7.63
C ASN A 39 -3.57 10.39 8.38
N LYS A 40 -3.75 11.71 8.47
CA LYS A 40 -2.82 12.65 9.12
C LYS A 40 -2.64 12.44 10.62
N ASP A 41 -3.58 11.75 11.25
CA ASP A 41 -3.58 11.46 12.69
C ASP A 41 -3.01 10.05 12.96
N GLY A 42 -2.39 9.44 11.94
CA GLY A 42 -1.82 8.09 12.04
C GLY A 42 -2.85 6.96 11.98
N LEU A 43 -4.13 7.26 11.79
CA LEU A 43 -5.21 6.27 11.84
C LEU A 43 -5.50 5.63 10.49
N VAL A 44 -5.77 4.33 10.51
CA VAL A 44 -6.27 3.58 9.35
C VAL A 44 -7.79 3.60 9.36
N VAL A 45 -8.39 3.93 8.21
CA VAL A 45 -9.86 3.87 8.02
C VAL A 45 -10.30 2.40 8.05
N TYR A 46 -11.16 2.05 9.01
CA TYR A 46 -11.68 0.68 9.15
C TYR A 46 -12.41 0.23 7.88
N GLY A 47 -12.13 -0.99 7.41
CA GLY A 47 -12.72 -1.56 6.19
C GLY A 47 -12.12 -1.03 4.88
N LYS A 48 -11.14 -0.12 4.93
CA LYS A 48 -10.41 0.32 3.74
C LYS A 48 -9.49 -0.80 3.25
N PRO A 49 -9.60 -1.24 1.97
CA PRO A 49 -8.68 -2.21 1.41
C PRO A 49 -7.30 -1.59 1.17
N GLY A 50 -6.25 -2.41 1.27
CA GLY A 50 -4.95 -2.08 0.70
C GLY A 50 -5.02 -2.03 -0.82
N ILE A 51 -3.93 -1.61 -1.46
CA ILE A 51 -3.78 -1.68 -2.92
C ILE A 51 -2.52 -2.42 -3.29
N ILE A 52 -2.58 -3.17 -4.38
CA ILE A 52 -1.41 -3.75 -5.03
C ILE A 52 -1.10 -3.00 -6.32
N ILE A 53 0.19 -2.80 -6.59
CA ILE A 53 0.69 -2.27 -7.85
C ILE A 53 1.65 -3.30 -8.45
N ASN A 54 1.34 -3.80 -9.64
CA ASN A 54 2.21 -4.74 -10.35
C ASN A 54 3.47 -4.03 -10.86
N LYS A 55 4.64 -4.61 -10.60
CA LYS A 55 5.94 -4.02 -10.94
C LYS A 55 6.19 -3.92 -12.45
N LYS A 56 5.57 -4.80 -13.24
CA LYS A 56 5.74 -4.90 -14.71
C LYS A 56 4.63 -4.16 -15.46
N SER A 57 3.37 -4.50 -15.21
CA SER A 57 2.22 -3.93 -15.93
C SER A 57 1.79 -2.57 -15.40
N GLU A 58 2.28 -2.19 -14.22
CA GLU A 58 1.92 -0.95 -13.52
C GLU A 58 0.43 -0.89 -13.14
N GLU A 59 -0.28 -2.01 -13.25
CA GLU A 59 -1.69 -2.12 -12.92
C GLU A 59 -1.90 -1.97 -11.41
N LEU A 60 -2.90 -1.16 -11.04
CA LEU A 60 -3.32 -0.96 -9.65
C LEU A 60 -4.62 -1.73 -9.41
N LYS A 61 -4.65 -2.55 -8.35
CA LYS A 61 -5.87 -3.25 -7.90
C LYS A 61 -6.06 -3.10 -6.40
N LEU A 62 -7.32 -3.25 -5.97
CA LEU A 62 -7.63 -3.42 -4.57
C LEU A 62 -7.10 -4.76 -4.08
N PHE A 63 -6.56 -4.76 -2.86
CA PHE A 63 -6.10 -5.96 -2.16
C PHE A 63 -7.13 -6.32 -1.09
N CYS A 64 -7.97 -7.30 -1.40
CA CYS A 64 -9.00 -7.79 -0.49
C CYS A 64 -8.41 -8.91 0.38
N LEU A 65 -8.15 -8.60 1.65
CA LEU A 65 -7.64 -9.57 2.63
C LEU A 65 -8.46 -10.87 2.76
N PRO A 66 -9.81 -10.90 2.73
CA PRO A 66 -10.57 -12.14 2.91
C PRO A 66 -10.51 -13.10 1.72
N ASP A 67 -9.51 -12.98 0.84
CA ASP A 67 -9.21 -13.91 -0.24
C ASP A 67 -8.06 -14.83 0.20
N GLU A 68 -8.25 -16.15 0.12
CA GLU A 68 -7.27 -17.16 0.55
C GLU A 68 -5.90 -16.98 -0.11
N LYS A 69 -5.86 -16.59 -1.39
CA LYS A 69 -4.60 -16.35 -2.10
C LYS A 69 -3.88 -15.11 -1.58
N ASN A 70 -4.63 -14.11 -1.15
CA ASN A 70 -4.06 -12.88 -0.57
C ASN A 70 -3.49 -13.14 0.82
N PHE A 71 -4.02 -14.11 1.58
CA PHE A 71 -3.41 -14.55 2.83
C PHE A 71 -2.04 -15.19 2.60
N GLU A 72 -1.92 -16.11 1.65
CA GLU A 72 -0.64 -16.75 1.30
C GLU A 72 0.40 -15.73 0.83
N LEU A 73 -0.02 -14.74 0.02
CA LEU A 73 0.87 -13.67 -0.43
C LEU A 73 1.42 -12.83 0.71
N ILE A 74 0.65 -12.62 1.78
CA ILE A 74 1.10 -11.85 2.95
C ILE A 74 2.10 -12.63 3.78
N ASP A 75 1.93 -13.94 3.93
CA ASP A 75 2.81 -14.78 4.76
C ASP A 75 4.25 -14.78 4.24
N GLY A 76 4.41 -14.75 2.91
CA GLY A 76 5.71 -14.63 2.24
C GLY A 76 6.18 -13.19 1.99
N ALA A 77 5.44 -12.18 2.44
CA ALA A 77 5.72 -10.80 2.08
C ALA A 77 6.92 -10.21 2.84
N ILE A 78 7.74 -9.43 2.14
CA ILE A 78 8.85 -8.71 2.77
C ILE A 78 8.37 -7.31 3.15
N GLU A 79 8.45 -6.97 4.44
CA GLU A 79 8.12 -5.63 4.91
C GLU A 79 9.16 -4.61 4.44
N ILE A 80 8.68 -3.50 3.89
CA ILE A 80 9.52 -2.40 3.42
C ILE A 80 9.37 -1.24 4.39
N VAL A 81 10.51 -0.69 4.83
CA VAL A 81 10.54 0.54 5.62
C VAL A 81 9.87 1.67 4.85
N VAL A 82 8.83 2.26 5.44
CA VAL A 82 8.12 3.39 4.83
C VAL A 82 9.11 4.55 4.60
N PRO A 83 9.23 5.08 3.37
CA PRO A 83 10.08 6.22 3.09
C PRO A 83 9.67 7.44 3.91
N GLU A 84 10.64 8.22 4.38
CA GLU A 84 10.42 9.35 5.29
C GLU A 84 9.35 10.33 4.76
N LYS A 85 9.34 10.61 3.45
CA LYS A 85 8.36 11.49 2.79
C LYS A 85 6.89 11.03 2.88
N TYR A 86 6.65 9.77 3.27
CA TYR A 86 5.31 9.19 3.44
C TYR A 86 5.02 8.74 4.88
N ARG A 87 5.90 9.04 5.82
CA ARG A 87 5.62 8.81 7.24
C ARG A 87 4.66 9.89 7.70
N VAL A 88 3.67 9.47 8.48
CA VAL A 88 2.82 10.38 9.25
C VAL A 88 3.22 10.18 10.71
N ASN A 89 3.43 11.29 11.43
CA ASN A 89 3.75 11.30 12.85
C ASN A 89 2.73 10.46 13.62
N GLU A 90 3.24 9.59 14.49
CA GLU A 90 2.44 8.86 15.49
C GLU A 90 2.19 9.73 16.71
#